data_AF-A0A0G1BHE0-F1
#
_entry.id   AF-A0A0G1BHE0-F1
#
_cell.length_a   1.000
_cell.length_b   1.000
_cell.length_c   1.000
_cell.angle_alpha   90.00
_cell.angle_beta   90.00
_cell.angle_gamma   90.00
#
_symmetry.space_group_name_H-M   'P 1'
#
loop_
_entity.id
_entity.type
_entity.pdbx_description
1 polymer ?
#
loop_
_entity_poly.entity_id
_entity_poly.type
_entity_poly.pdbx_seq_one_letter_code
_entity_poly.pdbx_strand_id
1 'polypeptide(L)'
;METERTSAETEYSCPVCKGALKENLNNFLCSSCGKNWKVENGIPLLFWKNEWAGKKDVTEEIKAFYEQSPFPNYDDLDSAASLREKASKGIFARLLDEQLPYDAKIL
;
A
#
# COMPACT_ATOMS: atom_id res chain seq x y z
N MET A 1 12.69 -17.75 -22.47
CA MET A 1 13.63 -17.73 -21.33
C MET A 1 12.85 -17.19 -20.15
N GLU A 2 12.29 -18.14 -19.38
CA GLU A 2 11.49 -17.86 -18.19
C GLU A 2 12.43 -17.26 -17.13
N THR A 3 12.15 -16.03 -16.71
CA THR A 3 12.86 -15.42 -15.59
C THR A 3 12.37 -16.08 -14.31
N GLU A 4 13.17 -17.00 -13.80
CA GLU A 4 13.11 -17.53 -12.44
C GLU A 4 13.16 -16.35 -11.46
N ARG A 5 12.08 -16.14 -10.70
CA ARG A 5 12.10 -15.20 -9.58
C ARG A 5 12.91 -15.85 -8.46
N THR A 6 14.08 -15.30 -8.22
CA THR A 6 14.94 -15.61 -7.09
C THR A 6 14.16 -15.43 -5.78
N SER A 7 14.25 -16.43 -4.91
CA SER A 7 13.57 -16.58 -3.63
C SER A 7 13.87 -15.42 -2.67
N ALA A 8 13.07 -14.36 -2.71
CA ALA A 8 12.90 -13.52 -1.53
C ALA A 8 11.96 -14.28 -0.60
N GLU A 9 12.44 -14.74 0.55
CA GLU A 9 11.64 -15.34 1.62
C GLU A 9 10.60 -14.31 2.09
N THR A 10 9.48 -14.26 1.37
CA THR A 10 8.37 -13.35 1.68
C THR A 10 7.42 -14.15 2.54
N GLU A 11 7.63 -14.09 3.85
CA GLU A 11 6.78 -14.79 4.80
C GLU A 11 5.43 -14.05 4.90
N TYR A 12 4.51 -14.40 4.01
CA TYR A 12 3.15 -13.88 4.02
C TYR A 12 2.41 -14.42 5.25
N SER A 13 1.69 -13.53 5.96
CA SER A 13 0.93 -13.89 7.16
C SER A 13 -0.57 -13.79 6.92
N CYS A 14 -1.31 -14.78 7.43
CA CYS A 14 -2.75 -14.86 7.30
C CYS A 14 -3.42 -13.72 8.09
N PRO A 15 -4.28 -12.90 7.47
CA PRO A 15 -4.92 -11.77 8.14
C PRO A 15 -5.82 -12.20 9.31
N VAL A 16 -6.31 -13.44 9.29
CA VAL A 16 -7.23 -13.98 10.31
C VAL A 16 -6.51 -14.55 11.51
N CYS A 17 -5.56 -15.47 11.30
CA CYS A 17 -4.94 -16.22 12.40
C CYS A 17 -3.45 -15.95 12.56
N LYS A 18 -2.87 -15.05 11.75
CA LYS A 18 -1.45 -14.68 11.71
C LYS A 18 -0.47 -15.81 11.35
N GLY A 19 -0.97 -17.00 11.03
CA GLY A 19 -0.15 -18.12 10.57
C GLY A 19 0.40 -17.93 9.15
N ALA A 20 1.44 -18.70 8.80
CA ALA A 20 2.08 -18.61 7.49
C ALA A 20 1.09 -18.92 6.33
N LEU A 21 1.20 -18.11 5.27
CA LEU A 21 0.51 -18.32 4.00
C LEU A 21 1.50 -18.92 2.99
N LYS A 22 1.10 -20.03 2.37
CA LYS A 22 1.82 -20.62 1.25
C LYS A 22 1.28 -20.04 -0.05
N GLU A 23 2.14 -19.38 -0.80
CA GLU A 23 1.84 -18.91 -2.16
C GLU A 23 1.74 -20.09 -3.14
N ASN A 24 0.72 -20.08 -3.98
CA ASN A 24 0.59 -20.90 -5.18
C ASN A 24 0.29 -19.97 -6.37
N LEU A 25 0.24 -20.53 -7.60
CA LEU A 25 0.07 -19.76 -8.84
C LEU A 25 -1.05 -18.71 -8.80
N ASN A 26 -2.25 -19.09 -8.32
CA ASN A 26 -3.43 -18.22 -8.34
C ASN A 26 -4.08 -18.05 -6.95
N ASN A 27 -3.42 -18.48 -5.88
CA ASN A 27 -3.97 -18.36 -4.53
C ASN A 27 -2.91 -18.41 -3.41
N PHE A 28 -3.31 -18.04 -2.21
CA PHE A 28 -2.58 -18.25 -0.96
C PHE A 28 -3.38 -19.16 -0.03
N LEU A 29 -2.72 -20.18 0.52
CA LEU A 29 -3.34 -21.09 1.50
C LEU A 29 -2.70 -20.91 2.86
N CYS A 30 -3.51 -20.67 3.90
CA CYS A 30 -3.01 -20.63 5.26
C CYS A 30 -2.82 -22.04 5.82
N SER A 31 -1.61 -22.37 6.25
CA SER A 31 -1.29 -23.67 6.87
C SER A 31 -1.93 -23.85 8.25
N SER A 32 -2.28 -22.77 8.95
CA SER A 32 -2.83 -22.82 10.31
C SER A 32 -4.35 -22.87 10.37
N CYS A 33 -5.06 -22.05 9.58
CA CYS A 33 -6.53 -21.99 9.60
C CYS A 33 -7.20 -22.50 8.31
N GLY A 34 -6.43 -22.93 7.32
CA GLY A 34 -6.94 -23.50 6.07
C GLY A 34 -7.61 -22.51 5.12
N LYS A 35 -7.62 -21.20 5.43
CA LYS A 35 -8.19 -20.19 4.53
C LYS A 35 -7.44 -20.12 3.20
N ASN A 36 -8.21 -20.07 2.13
CA ASN A 36 -7.75 -19.91 0.76
C ASN A 36 -8.08 -18.51 0.25
N TRP A 37 -7.09 -17.80 -0.28
CA TRP A 37 -7.20 -16.42 -0.76
C TRP A 37 -6.86 -16.38 -2.24
N LYS A 38 -7.74 -15.82 -3.07
CA LYS A 38 -7.51 -15.76 -4.51
C LYS A 38 -6.47 -14.70 -4.87
N VAL A 39 -5.79 -14.88 -6.00
CA VAL A 39 -5.00 -13.86 -6.66
C VAL A 39 -5.70 -13.48 -7.95
N GLU A 40 -6.03 -12.19 -8.11
CA GLU A 40 -6.64 -11.65 -9.32
C GLU A 40 -5.71 -10.59 -9.92
N ASN A 41 -5.37 -10.71 -11.20
CA ASN A 41 -4.43 -9.82 -11.90
C ASN A 41 -3.07 -9.67 -11.19
N GLY A 42 -2.59 -10.72 -10.53
CA GLY A 42 -1.36 -10.70 -9.74
C GLY A 42 -1.50 -10.05 -8.36
N ILE A 43 -2.71 -9.64 -7.96
CA ILE A 43 -3.00 -9.01 -6.67
C ILE A 43 -3.66 -10.04 -5.74
N PRO A 44 -3.03 -10.41 -4.61
CA PRO A 44 -3.64 -11.28 -3.60
C PRO A 44 -4.80 -10.60 -2.89
N LEU A 45 -5.99 -11.19 -2.96
CA LEU A 45 -7.21 -10.69 -2.31
C LEU A 45 -7.27 -11.16 -0.85
N LEU A 46 -6.47 -10.54 0.01
CA LEU A 46 -6.33 -10.88 1.44
C LEU A 46 -7.30 -10.12 2.37
N PHE A 47 -8.36 -9.50 1.85
CA PHE A 47 -9.29 -8.73 2.67
C PHE A 47 -10.05 -9.63 3.65
N TRP A 48 -10.01 -9.28 4.94
CA TRP A 48 -10.82 -9.89 5.98
C TRP A 48 -11.64 -8.82 6.69
N LYS A 49 -12.94 -9.06 6.83
CA LYS A 49 -13.87 -8.15 7.52
C LYS A 49 -13.45 -7.93 8.98
N ASN A 50 -13.78 -6.78 9.53
CA ASN A 50 -13.50 -6.49 10.93
C ASN A 50 -14.50 -7.24 11.84
N GLU A 51 -14.00 -7.97 12.84
CA GLU A 51 -14.83 -8.69 13.83
C GLU A 51 -14.88 -7.94 15.17
N TRP A 52 -15.10 -6.62 15.15
CA TRP A 52 -15.22 -5.84 16.37
C TRP A 52 -16.59 -6.06 17.03
N ALA A 53 -16.59 -6.49 18.29
CA ALA A 53 -17.82 -6.57 19.08
C ALA A 53 -18.44 -5.18 19.26
N GLY A 54 -19.71 -5.02 18.87
CA GLY A 54 -20.50 -3.81 19.13
C GLY A 54 -20.36 -2.67 18.12
N LYS A 55 -19.61 -2.84 17.02
CA LYS A 55 -19.58 -1.86 15.91
C LYS A 55 -19.91 -2.55 14.59
N LYS A 56 -20.81 -1.95 13.81
CA LYS A 56 -21.12 -2.40 12.45
C LYS A 56 -19.89 -2.19 11.56
N ASP A 57 -19.58 -3.16 10.71
CA ASP A 57 -18.55 -3.01 9.68
C ASP A 57 -19.00 -1.93 8.69
N VAL A 58 -18.21 -0.86 8.55
CA VAL A 58 -18.48 0.29 7.68
C VAL A 58 -17.70 0.23 6.37
N THR A 59 -16.96 -0.86 6.11
CA THR A 59 -16.07 -0.96 4.93
C THR A 59 -16.83 -0.71 3.63
N GLU A 60 -17.97 -1.37 3.42
CA GLU A 60 -18.77 -1.21 2.20
C GLU A 60 -19.41 0.18 2.09
N GLU A 61 -19.80 0.78 3.21
CA GLU A 61 -20.40 2.13 3.25
C GLU A 61 -19.37 3.19 2.84
N ILE A 62 -18.17 3.12 3.43
CA ILE A 62 -17.06 4.04 3.12
C ILE A 62 -16.55 3.81 1.70
N LYS A 63 -16.44 2.55 1.26
CA LYS A 63 -16.06 2.21 -0.12
C LYS A 63 -17.04 2.81 -1.12
N ALA A 64 -18.35 2.60 -0.93
CA ALA A 64 -19.37 3.15 -1.82
C ALA A 64 -19.34 4.69 -1.87
N PHE A 65 -19.04 5.34 -0.75
CA PHE A 65 -18.88 6.79 -0.69
C PHE A 65 -17.69 7.26 -1.57
N TYR A 66 -16.51 6.66 -1.41
CA TYR A 66 -15.32 7.08 -2.16
C TYR A 66 -15.31 6.65 -3.63
N GLU A 67 -16.03 5.59 -4.00
CA GLU A 67 -16.24 5.21 -5.41
C GLU A 67 -17.11 6.23 -6.15
N GLN A 68 -18.05 6.89 -5.46
CA GLN A 68 -18.92 7.93 -6.04
C GLN A 68 -18.34 9.34 -5.91
N SER A 69 -17.66 9.61 -4.80
CA SER A 69 -17.02 10.88 -4.48
C SER A 69 -15.53 10.64 -4.31
N PRO A 70 -14.76 10.60 -5.42
CA PRO A 70 -13.32 10.42 -5.34
C PRO A 70 -12.72 11.51 -4.45
N PHE A 71 -11.65 11.17 -3.74
CA PHE A 71 -10.99 12.11 -2.86
C PHE A 71 -10.58 13.36 -3.66
N PRO A 72 -11.05 14.56 -3.29
CA PRO A 72 -10.80 15.76 -4.07
C PRO A 72 -9.31 16.12 -4.07
N ASN A 73 -8.84 16.70 -5.19
CA ASN A 73 -7.53 17.37 -5.34
C ASN A 73 -6.28 16.50 -5.61
N TYR A 74 -6.40 15.32 -6.24
CA TYR A 74 -5.22 14.63 -6.81
C TYR A 74 -5.00 14.88 -8.31
N ASP A 75 -6.00 15.41 -9.01
CA ASP A 75 -5.92 15.66 -10.46
C ASP A 75 -4.99 16.83 -10.80
N ASP A 76 -4.79 17.76 -9.86
CA ASP A 76 -3.67 18.70 -9.89
C ASP A 76 -2.43 17.98 -9.37
N LEU A 77 -1.92 17.01 -10.13
CA LEU A 77 -0.64 16.36 -9.86
C LEU A 77 0.40 17.47 -9.70
N ASP A 78 0.77 17.74 -8.46
CA ASP A 78 1.81 18.69 -8.16
C ASP A 78 3.06 18.26 -8.94
N SER A 79 3.46 19.06 -9.91
CA SER A 79 4.73 18.86 -10.60
C SER A 79 5.87 18.91 -9.59
N ALA A 80 7.01 18.29 -9.91
CA ALA A 80 8.21 18.42 -9.09
C ALA A 80 8.55 19.89 -8.77
N ALA A 81 8.26 20.80 -9.69
CA ALA A 81 8.42 22.25 -9.50
C ALA A 81 7.44 22.82 -8.45
N SER A 82 6.15 22.47 -8.51
CA SER A 82 5.15 22.96 -7.54
C SER A 82 5.37 22.37 -6.14
N LEU A 83 5.83 21.11 -6.05
CA LEU A 83 6.25 20.51 -4.79
C LEU A 83 7.45 21.25 -4.18
N ARG A 84 8.45 21.58 -5.01
CA ARG A 84 9.63 22.32 -4.57
C ARG A 84 9.28 23.73 -4.09
N GLU A 85 8.39 24.43 -4.79
CA GLU A 85 7.89 25.75 -4.40
C GLU A 85 7.06 25.70 -3.09
N LYS A 86 6.23 24.67 -2.91
CA LYS A 86 5.51 24.47 -1.64
C LYS A 86 6.48 24.18 -0.49
N ALA A 87 7.49 23.35 -0.74
CA ALA A 87 8.52 23.01 0.25
C ALA A 87 9.34 24.24 0.67
N SER A 88 9.71 25.12 -0.27
CA SER A 88 10.52 26.31 0.03
C SER A 88 9.81 27.34 0.93
N LYS A 89 8.48 27.23 1.12
CA LYS A 89 7.72 28.09 2.06
C LYS A 89 7.94 27.68 3.52
N GLY A 90 8.35 26.44 3.78
CA GLY A 90 8.68 25.96 5.13
C GLY A 90 10.11 26.31 5.54
N ILE A 91 10.30 26.86 6.74
CA ILE A 91 11.63 27.25 7.26
C ILE A 91 12.62 26.08 7.21
N PHE A 92 12.18 24.89 7.65
CA PHE A 92 13.05 23.71 7.72
C PHE A 92 13.50 23.25 6.33
N ALA A 93 12.57 23.05 5.39
CA ALA A 93 12.89 22.57 4.06
C ALA A 93 13.71 23.58 3.25
N ARG A 94 13.46 24.89 3.41
CA ARG A 94 14.27 25.95 2.81
C ARG A 94 15.71 25.93 3.33
N LEU A 95 15.90 25.88 4.65
CA LEU A 95 17.24 25.84 5.24
C LEU A 95 18.01 24.57 4.88
N LEU A 96 17.31 23.45 4.70
CA LEU A 96 17.90 22.21 4.22
C LEU A 96 18.37 22.35 2.76
N ASP A 97 17.53 22.88 1.85
CA ASP A 97 17.90 23.10 0.44
C ASP A 97 19.08 24.07 0.32
N GLU A 98 19.11 25.13 1.14
CA GLU A 98 20.21 26.13 1.19
C GLU A 98 21.54 25.56 1.72
N GLN A 99 21.49 24.49 2.53
CA GLN A 99 22.68 23.84 3.09
C GLN A 99 23.27 22.76 2.17
N LEU A 100 22.55 22.37 1.12
CA LEU A 100 22.99 21.35 0.18
C LEU A 100 23.74 21.99 -1.00
N PRO A 101 24.91 21.45 -1.40
CA PRO A 101 25.52 21.76 -2.69
C PRO A 101 24.57 21.48 -3.86
N TYR A 102 24.67 22.26 -4.93
CA TYR A 102 23.79 22.15 -6.10
C TYR A 102 23.78 20.74 -6.73
N ASP A 103 24.88 20.00 -6.61
CA ASP A 103 25.10 18.66 -7.15
C ASP A 103 25.05 17.55 -6.08
N ALA A 104 24.52 17.84 -4.89
CA ALA A 104 24.40 16.87 -3.81
C ALA A 104 23.47 15.71 -4.22
N LYS A 105 23.97 14.48 -4.14
CA LYS A 105 23.16 13.28 -4.24
C LYS A 105 22.61 12.89 -2.87
N ILE A 106 21.29 12.86 -2.75
CA ILE A 106 20.59 12.31 -1.59
C ILE A 106 20.32 10.83 -1.90
N LEU A 107 20.80 9.93 -1.03
CA LEU A 107 20.66 8.47 -1.14
C LEU A 107 19.41 7.98 -0.41
#